data_AF-A0A9D7PGV6-F1
#
_entry.id   AF-A0A9D7PGV6-F1
#
_cell.length_a   1.000
_cell.length_b   1.000
_cell.length_c   1.000
_cell.angle_alpha   90.00
_cell.angle_beta   90.00
_cell.angle_gamma   90.00
#
_symmetry.space_group_name_H-M   'P 1'
#
loop_
_entity.id
_entity.type
_entity.pdbx_description
1 polymer ?
#
loop_
_entity_poly.entity_id
_entity_poly.type
_entity_poly.pdbx_seq_one_letter_code
_entity_poly.pdbx_strand_id
1 'polypeptide(L)'
;MQRVTLLGTEERRTSRERAYAGIFDQCGLGLRVAYDGLEERLAASHADKHRVLSEELLVPLHPALGVSPYTSAFAAELADFALDTQAIIAVSERCQDAVNASIGRASPARAFTVADIAVHGRLLGNVPQRLPFLTEELAEAIGCLLSIDANGIAVTTSSDIPSSADIR
;
A
#
# COMPACT_ATOMS: atom_id res chain seq x y z
N MET A 1 -25.66 13.08 -8.79
CA MET A 1 -24.75 12.77 -9.92
C MET A 1 -23.82 11.65 -9.45
N GLN A 2 -23.96 10.43 -9.99
CA GLN A 2 -23.22 9.26 -9.50
C GLN A 2 -21.76 9.37 -9.95
N ARG A 3 -20.80 9.39 -9.02
CA ARG A 3 -19.36 9.35 -9.34
C ARG A 3 -19.04 7.94 -9.84
N VAL A 4 -19.08 7.73 -11.16
CA VAL A 4 -18.59 6.50 -11.78
C VAL A 4 -17.06 6.58 -11.77
N THR A 5 -16.42 5.79 -10.93
CA THR A 5 -14.95 5.67 -10.93
C THR A 5 -14.52 4.64 -11.98
N LEU A 6 -13.27 4.71 -12.46
CA LEU A 6 -12.71 3.72 -13.39
C LEU A 6 -12.67 2.28 -12.83
N LEU A 7 -12.93 2.13 -11.53
CA LEU A 7 -13.00 0.86 -10.78
C LEU A 7 -14.40 0.61 -10.21
N GLY A 8 -15.44 1.25 -10.75
CA GLY A 8 -16.77 1.29 -10.15
C GLY A 8 -17.54 -0.04 -10.09
N THR A 9 -17.01 -1.14 -10.63
CA THR A 9 -17.62 -2.48 -10.53
C THR A 9 -16.58 -3.54 -10.20
N GLU A 10 -17.00 -4.59 -9.50
CA GLU A 10 -16.12 -5.70 -9.12
C GLU A 10 -15.47 -6.38 -10.30
N GLU A 11 -16.27 -6.69 -11.31
CA GLU A 11 -15.80 -7.31 -12.55
C GLU A 11 -14.66 -6.50 -13.20
N ARG A 12 -14.76 -5.16 -13.17
CA ARG A 12 -13.70 -4.29 -13.69
C ARG A 12 -12.44 -4.32 -12.84
N ARG A 13 -12.56 -4.43 -11.50
CA ARG A 13 -11.40 -4.58 -10.60
C ARG A 13 -10.68 -5.89 -10.90
N THR A 14 -11.39 -7.01 -10.85
CA THR A 14 -10.83 -8.35 -11.11
C THR A 14 -10.26 -8.49 -12.52
N SER A 15 -10.89 -7.86 -13.53
CA SER A 15 -10.35 -7.84 -14.90
C SER A 15 -9.01 -7.10 -14.99
N ARG A 16 -8.88 -5.96 -14.31
CA ARG A 16 -7.62 -5.19 -14.28
C ARG A 16 -6.54 -5.89 -13.49
N GLU A 17 -6.86 -6.50 -12.35
CA GLU A 17 -5.92 -7.29 -11.56
C GLU A 17 -5.31 -8.41 -12.41
N ARG A 18 -6.15 -9.17 -13.13
CA ARG A 18 -5.68 -10.21 -14.08
C ARG A 18 -4.82 -9.63 -15.21
N ALA A 19 -5.21 -8.50 -15.77
CA ALA A 19 -4.43 -7.86 -16.83
C ALA A 19 -3.04 -7.40 -16.32
N TYR A 20 -2.97 -6.84 -15.12
CA TYR A 20 -1.70 -6.42 -14.51
C TYR A 20 -0.82 -7.59 -14.10
N ALA A 21 -1.39 -8.66 -13.56
CA ALA A 21 -0.67 -9.91 -13.29
C ALA A 21 -0.07 -10.47 -14.58
N GLY A 22 -0.85 -10.53 -15.67
CA GLY A 22 -0.36 -10.97 -16.96
C GLY A 22 0.79 -10.11 -17.51
N ILE A 23 0.72 -8.77 -17.36
CA ILE A 23 1.82 -7.88 -17.75
C ILE A 23 3.08 -8.18 -16.91
N PHE A 24 2.93 -8.37 -15.60
CA PHE A 24 4.03 -8.71 -14.70
C PHE A 24 4.72 -10.01 -15.14
N ASP A 25 3.95 -11.05 -15.42
CA ASP A 25 4.48 -12.35 -15.85
C ASP A 25 5.23 -12.24 -17.18
N GLN A 26 4.70 -11.48 -18.15
CA GLN A 26 5.38 -11.24 -19.43
C GLN A 26 6.69 -10.47 -19.26
N CYS A 27 6.74 -9.51 -18.33
CA CYS A 27 7.98 -8.83 -17.98
C CYS A 27 9.00 -9.81 -17.37
N GLY A 28 8.56 -10.71 -16.48
CA GLY A 28 9.40 -11.76 -15.89
C GLY A 28 10.04 -12.67 -16.94
N LEU A 29 9.26 -13.11 -17.95
CA LEU A 29 9.76 -13.91 -19.07
C LEU A 29 10.87 -13.19 -19.85
N GLY A 30 10.71 -11.89 -20.09
CA GLY A 30 11.70 -11.07 -20.79
C GLY A 30 13.05 -10.98 -20.07
N LEU A 31 13.06 -11.09 -18.74
CA LEU A 31 14.26 -11.03 -17.91
C LEU A 31 15.01 -12.36 -17.80
N ARG A 32 14.46 -13.47 -18.33
CA ARG A 32 15.08 -14.82 -18.33
C ARG A 32 15.52 -15.33 -16.96
N VAL A 33 14.92 -14.83 -15.88
CA VAL A 33 15.14 -15.35 -14.52
C VAL A 33 13.90 -16.16 -14.16
N ALA A 34 14.09 -17.28 -13.45
CA ALA A 34 12.97 -18.03 -12.90
C ALA A 34 12.29 -17.13 -11.85
N TYR A 35 11.02 -16.80 -12.06
CA TYR A 35 10.24 -15.94 -11.17
C TYR A 35 9.00 -16.68 -10.71
N ASP A 36 8.79 -16.71 -9.40
CA ASP A 36 7.47 -16.99 -8.81
C ASP A 36 6.50 -15.92 -9.32
N GLY A 37 5.28 -16.35 -9.70
CA GLY A 37 4.25 -15.45 -10.21
C GLY A 37 3.89 -14.36 -9.22
N LEU A 38 3.31 -13.25 -9.68
CA LEU A 38 2.94 -12.13 -8.79
C LEU A 38 2.06 -12.62 -7.63
N GLU A 39 1.09 -13.47 -7.92
CA GLU A 39 0.18 -14.05 -6.92
C GLU A 39 0.94 -14.86 -5.87
N GLU A 40 1.91 -15.69 -6.27
CA GLU A 40 2.72 -16.49 -5.35
C GLU A 40 3.62 -15.61 -4.48
N ARG A 41 4.13 -14.50 -5.03
CA ARG A 41 4.93 -13.52 -4.28
C ARG A 41 4.12 -12.73 -3.26
N LEU A 42 2.82 -12.54 -3.52
CA LEU A 42 1.90 -11.87 -2.62
C LEU A 42 1.24 -12.84 -1.63
N ALA A 43 1.16 -14.14 -1.95
CA ALA A 43 0.52 -15.17 -1.14
C ALA A 43 1.28 -15.55 0.14
N ALA A 44 2.28 -14.76 0.57
CA ALA A 44 2.99 -15.02 1.81
C ALA A 44 2.01 -14.93 2.99
N SER A 45 1.90 -16.00 3.78
CA SER A 45 1.06 -15.99 4.97
C SER A 45 1.61 -14.98 5.97
N HIS A 46 0.82 -13.95 6.26
CA HIS A 46 1.16 -12.89 7.20
C HIS A 46 0.38 -12.99 8.52
N ALA A 47 -0.14 -14.16 8.89
CA ALA A 47 -1.08 -14.32 10.00
C ALA A 47 -0.63 -13.66 11.32
N ASP A 48 0.64 -13.85 11.72
CA ASP A 48 1.19 -13.24 12.94
C ASP A 48 1.29 -11.71 12.82
N LYS A 49 1.78 -11.20 11.69
CA LYS A 49 1.87 -9.76 11.42
C LYS A 49 0.50 -9.12 11.33
N HIS A 50 -0.46 -9.81 10.72
CA HIS A 50 -1.85 -9.38 10.57
C HIS A 50 -2.47 -9.17 11.95
N ARG A 51 -2.33 -10.13 12.86
CA ARG A 51 -2.85 -10.00 14.23
C ARG A 51 -2.25 -8.79 14.95
N VAL A 52 -0.92 -8.66 14.93
CA VAL A 52 -0.22 -7.54 15.59
C VAL A 52 -0.65 -6.20 15.01
N LEU A 53 -0.66 -6.07 13.68
CA LEU A 53 -1.03 -4.84 13.00
C LEU A 53 -2.50 -4.48 13.22
N SER A 54 -3.39 -5.48 13.25
CA SER A 54 -4.81 -5.28 13.60
C SER A 54 -4.95 -4.70 15.00
N GLU A 55 -4.19 -5.21 15.98
CA GLU A 55 -4.17 -4.70 17.36
C GLU A 55 -3.63 -3.25 17.42
N GLU A 56 -2.58 -2.93 16.67
CA GLU A 56 -2.03 -1.56 16.57
C GLU A 56 -3.02 -0.58 15.94
N LEU A 57 -3.71 -0.98 14.87
CA LEU A 57 -4.72 -0.17 14.18
C LEU A 57 -5.94 0.15 15.06
N LEU A 58 -6.26 -0.70 16.04
CA LEU A 58 -7.36 -0.42 16.97
C LEU A 58 -7.08 0.79 17.87
N VAL A 59 -5.81 1.14 18.10
CA VAL A 59 -5.42 2.28 18.95
C VAL A 59 -5.98 3.61 18.39
N PRO A 60 -5.74 3.99 17.12
CA PRO A 60 -6.38 5.17 16.54
C PRO A 60 -7.87 4.97 16.20
N LEU A 61 -8.31 3.74 15.90
CA LEU A 61 -9.70 3.52 15.46
C LEU A 61 -10.71 3.57 16.61
N HIS A 62 -10.38 3.05 17.80
CA HIS A 62 -11.32 3.02 18.92
C HIS A 62 -11.78 4.42 19.37
N PRO A 63 -10.90 5.43 19.52
CA PRO A 63 -11.34 6.79 19.84
C PRO A 63 -12.22 7.42 18.75
N ALA A 64 -11.95 7.10 17.48
CA ALA A 64 -12.65 7.71 16.35
C ALA A 64 -14.02 7.05 16.04
N LEU A 65 -14.10 5.73 16.15
CA LEU A 65 -15.25 4.92 15.70
C LEU A 65 -15.97 4.18 16.84
N GLY A 66 -15.40 4.19 18.05
CA GLY A 66 -15.89 3.42 19.19
C GLY A 66 -15.45 1.95 19.18
N VAL A 67 -15.66 1.27 20.31
CA VAL A 67 -15.37 -0.16 20.45
C VAL A 67 -16.56 -0.96 19.96
N SER A 68 -16.38 -1.69 18.86
CA SER A 68 -17.42 -2.55 18.29
C SER A 68 -16.80 -3.68 17.46
N PRO A 69 -17.54 -4.78 17.19
CA PRO A 69 -17.10 -5.80 16.24
C PRO A 69 -16.82 -5.25 14.84
N TYR A 70 -17.52 -4.18 14.42
CA TYR A 70 -17.29 -3.53 13.13
C TYR A 70 -15.94 -2.79 13.10
N THR A 71 -15.54 -2.15 14.20
CA THR A 71 -14.24 -1.50 14.32
C THR A 71 -13.11 -2.52 14.26
N SER A 72 -13.29 -3.68 14.92
CA SER A 72 -12.33 -4.80 14.85
C SER A 72 -12.23 -5.41 13.45
N ALA A 73 -13.37 -5.62 12.78
CA ALA A 73 -13.38 -6.11 11.40
C ALA A 73 -12.70 -5.10 10.45
N PHE A 74 -12.98 -3.81 10.62
CA PHE A 74 -12.34 -2.77 9.81
C PHE A 74 -10.83 -2.70 10.03
N ALA A 75 -10.35 -2.84 11.27
CA ALA A 75 -8.92 -2.92 11.56
C ALA A 75 -8.23 -4.11 10.88
N ALA A 76 -8.90 -5.27 10.82
CA ALA A 76 -8.40 -6.44 10.11
C ALA A 76 -8.26 -6.17 8.59
N GLU A 77 -9.30 -5.62 7.96
CA GLU A 77 -9.25 -5.27 6.53
C GLU A 77 -8.15 -4.24 6.22
N LEU A 78 -7.90 -3.30 7.13
CA LEU A 78 -6.79 -2.35 7.00
C LEU A 78 -5.42 -3.02 7.18
N ALA A 79 -5.31 -4.03 8.05
CA ALA A 79 -4.10 -4.81 8.21
C ALA A 79 -3.79 -5.62 6.95
N ASP A 80 -4.79 -6.30 6.37
CA ASP A 80 -4.66 -6.99 5.08
C ASP A 80 -4.21 -6.02 3.98
N PHE A 81 -4.88 -4.88 3.83
CA PHE A 81 -4.49 -3.84 2.88
C PHE A 81 -3.02 -3.41 3.04
N ALA A 82 -2.58 -3.15 4.28
CA ALA A 82 -1.23 -2.67 4.55
C ALA A 82 -0.16 -3.74 4.29
N LEU A 83 -0.44 -5.00 4.62
CA LEU A 83 0.46 -6.13 4.37
C LEU A 83 0.58 -6.43 2.87
N ASP A 84 -0.52 -6.45 2.15
CA ASP A 84 -0.52 -6.60 0.69
C ASP A 84 0.25 -5.45 0.03
N THR A 85 0.04 -4.23 0.50
CA THR A 85 0.77 -3.06 0.01
C THR A 85 2.28 -3.17 0.28
N GLN A 86 2.69 -3.61 1.48
CA GLN A 86 4.10 -3.88 1.80
C GLN A 86 4.69 -4.93 0.85
N ALA A 87 3.97 -6.04 0.61
CA ALA A 87 4.43 -7.10 -0.28
C ALA A 87 4.62 -6.58 -1.71
N ILE A 88 3.67 -5.79 -2.22
CA ILE A 88 3.77 -5.13 -3.54
C ILE A 88 5.00 -4.21 -3.61
N ILE A 89 5.24 -3.39 -2.59
CA ILE A 89 6.41 -2.49 -2.52
C ILE A 89 7.70 -3.31 -2.53
N ALA A 90 7.80 -4.35 -1.70
CA ALA A 90 8.99 -5.21 -1.62
C ALA A 90 9.27 -5.97 -2.94
N VAL A 91 8.23 -6.40 -3.65
CA VAL A 91 8.40 -6.98 -5.00
C VAL A 91 8.87 -5.92 -5.99
N SER A 92 8.28 -4.73 -5.95
CA SER A 92 8.61 -3.63 -6.86
C SER A 92 10.06 -3.17 -6.69
N GLU A 93 10.53 -3.00 -5.46
CA GLU A 93 11.92 -2.63 -5.18
C GLU A 93 12.89 -3.70 -5.68
N ARG A 94 12.64 -4.99 -5.39
CA ARG A 94 13.48 -6.10 -5.90
C ARG A 94 13.55 -6.11 -7.43
N CYS A 95 12.44 -5.86 -8.12
CA CYS A 95 12.42 -5.76 -9.58
C CYS A 95 13.24 -4.56 -10.06
N GLN A 96 13.09 -3.40 -9.43
CA GLN A 96 13.83 -2.19 -9.79
C GLN A 96 15.34 -2.34 -9.55
N ASP A 97 15.74 -3.00 -8.48
CA ASP A 97 17.14 -3.29 -8.18
C ASP A 97 17.76 -4.23 -9.22
N ALA A 98 17.04 -5.28 -9.63
CA ALA A 98 17.48 -6.18 -10.69
C ALA A 98 17.68 -5.43 -12.03
N VAL A 99 16.74 -4.54 -12.38
CA VAL A 99 16.85 -3.70 -13.58
C VAL A 99 18.05 -2.76 -13.46
N ASN A 100 18.20 -2.06 -12.34
CA ASN A 100 19.30 -1.13 -12.09
C ASN A 100 20.66 -1.84 -12.24
N ALA A 101 20.80 -3.03 -11.64
CA ALA A 101 22.00 -3.84 -11.76
C ALA A 101 22.30 -4.22 -13.23
N SER A 102 21.28 -4.60 -14.01
CA SER A 102 21.46 -5.00 -15.41
C SER A 102 21.94 -3.87 -16.33
N ILE A 103 21.63 -2.61 -15.99
CA ILE A 103 22.02 -1.43 -16.79
C ILE A 103 23.15 -0.62 -16.14
N GLY A 104 23.77 -1.13 -15.06
CA GLY A 104 24.86 -0.46 -14.34
C GLY A 104 24.43 0.85 -13.64
N ARG A 105 23.15 0.97 -13.28
CA ARG A 105 22.62 2.12 -12.54
C ARG A 105 22.72 1.88 -11.03
N ALA A 106 23.08 2.90 -10.27
CA ALA A 106 23.10 2.84 -8.81
C ALA A 106 21.68 2.70 -8.22
N SER A 107 21.56 2.00 -7.09
CA SER A 107 20.31 1.91 -6.34
C SER A 107 19.82 3.30 -5.88
N PRO A 108 18.50 3.51 -5.73
CA PRO A 108 17.96 4.75 -5.21
C PRO A 108 18.50 5.08 -3.81
N ALA A 109 18.72 6.37 -3.54
CA ALA A 109 19.22 6.82 -2.23
C ALA A 109 18.14 6.83 -1.13
N ARG A 110 16.86 6.70 -1.49
CA ARG A 110 15.72 6.64 -0.56
C ARG A 110 14.87 5.41 -0.85
N ALA A 111 14.26 4.85 0.18
CA ALA A 111 13.27 3.79 0.05
C ALA A 111 12.02 4.27 -0.70
N PHE A 112 11.38 3.35 -1.41
CA PHE A 112 10.08 3.53 -2.04
C PHE A 112 8.99 3.25 -1.00
N THR A 113 8.02 4.15 -0.90
CA THR A 113 6.97 4.09 0.13
C THR A 113 5.59 4.08 -0.50
N VAL A 114 4.57 3.74 0.29
CA VAL A 114 3.15 3.81 -0.14
C VAL A 114 2.75 5.21 -0.61
N ALA A 115 3.33 6.27 -0.05
CA ALA A 115 3.10 7.65 -0.50
C ALA A 115 3.60 7.89 -1.95
N ASP A 116 4.60 7.11 -2.39
CA ASP A 116 5.14 7.19 -3.74
C ASP A 116 4.27 6.45 -4.77
N ILE A 117 3.47 5.46 -4.36
CA ILE A 117 2.53 4.75 -5.26
C ILE A 117 1.52 5.75 -5.86
N ALA A 118 1.10 6.74 -5.07
CA ALA A 118 0.18 7.77 -5.50
C ALA A 118 0.79 8.75 -6.53
N VAL A 119 2.10 8.68 -6.82
CA VAL A 119 2.78 9.60 -7.76
C VAL A 119 2.16 9.53 -9.15
N HIS A 120 1.82 8.34 -9.67
CA HIS A 120 1.29 8.24 -11.04
C HIS A 120 0.03 9.09 -11.24
N GLY A 121 -0.92 9.02 -10.32
CA GLY A 121 -2.12 9.85 -10.46
C GLY A 121 -1.91 11.32 -10.03
N ARG A 122 -0.85 11.65 -9.27
CA ARG A 122 -0.45 13.05 -9.05
C ARG A 122 0.12 13.64 -10.36
N LEU A 123 0.87 12.83 -11.12
CA LEU A 123 1.43 13.18 -12.42
C LEU A 123 0.38 13.27 -13.54
N LEU A 124 -0.71 12.51 -13.46
CA LEU A 124 -1.83 12.60 -14.42
C LEU A 124 -2.65 13.91 -14.31
N GLY A 125 -2.40 14.75 -13.29
CA GLY A 125 -3.09 16.03 -13.08
C GLY A 125 -4.53 15.88 -12.58
N ASN A 126 -5.37 16.91 -12.83
CA ASN A 126 -6.77 16.97 -12.40
C ASN A 126 -7.67 16.03 -13.21
N VAL A 127 -7.52 14.72 -13.04
CA VAL A 127 -8.49 13.75 -13.54
C VAL A 127 -9.71 13.79 -12.60
N PRO A 128 -10.92 14.18 -13.07
CA PRO A 128 -12.08 14.45 -12.21
C PRO A 128 -12.64 13.25 -11.42
N GLN A 129 -12.08 12.06 -11.61
CA GLN A 129 -12.61 10.78 -11.13
C GLN A 129 -11.56 9.96 -10.37
N ARG A 130 -10.59 10.62 -9.74
CA ARG A 130 -9.58 9.92 -8.95
C ARG A 130 -10.22 9.40 -7.66
N LEU A 131 -10.04 8.10 -7.40
CA LEU A 131 -10.32 7.55 -6.08
C LEU A 131 -9.30 8.14 -5.11
N PRO A 132 -9.73 8.62 -3.95
CA PRO A 132 -8.80 9.05 -2.92
C PRO A 132 -7.97 7.84 -2.45
N PHE A 133 -6.75 8.11 -2.01
CA PHE A 133 -5.86 7.07 -1.57
C PHE A 133 -6.10 6.76 -0.10
N LEU A 134 -6.33 5.50 0.24
CA LEU A 134 -6.83 5.09 1.57
C LEU A 134 -5.96 5.62 2.72
N THR A 135 -4.64 5.61 2.58
CA THR A 135 -3.73 6.11 3.63
C THR A 135 -3.86 7.61 3.85
N GLU A 136 -4.18 8.39 2.81
CA GLU A 136 -4.42 9.84 2.93
C GLU A 136 -5.77 10.09 3.62
N GLU A 137 -6.81 9.32 3.28
CA GLU A 137 -8.13 9.42 3.89
C GLU A 137 -8.12 9.01 5.37
N LEU A 138 -7.35 7.99 5.76
CA LEU A 138 -7.20 7.61 7.17
C LEU A 138 -6.50 8.71 7.99
N ALA A 139 -5.49 9.35 7.40
CA ALA A 139 -4.80 10.47 8.05
C ALA A 139 -5.76 11.68 8.22
N GLU A 140 -6.53 12.00 7.19
CA GLU A 140 -7.47 13.14 7.23
C GLU A 140 -8.68 12.89 8.13
N ALA A 141 -9.30 11.71 8.03
CA ALA A 141 -10.56 11.42 8.72
C ALA A 141 -10.38 11.10 10.21
N ILE A 142 -9.30 10.41 10.58
CA ILE A 142 -9.11 9.89 11.95
C ILE A 142 -7.72 10.15 12.53
N GLY A 143 -6.84 10.88 11.83
CA GLY A 143 -5.49 11.17 12.32
C GLY A 143 -4.59 9.94 12.41
N CYS A 144 -4.89 8.88 11.65
CA CYS A 144 -4.10 7.65 11.59
C CYS A 144 -3.16 7.70 10.39
N LEU A 145 -1.87 7.83 10.63
CA LEU A 145 -0.86 7.80 9.58
C LEU A 145 -0.28 6.39 9.44
N LEU A 146 -0.42 5.83 8.24
CA LEU A 146 0.18 4.57 7.85
C LEU A 146 1.41 4.82 6.97
N SER A 147 2.59 4.52 7.51
CA SER A 147 3.83 4.48 6.74
C SER A 147 4.13 3.04 6.37
N ILE A 148 4.30 2.78 5.07
CA ILE A 148 4.55 1.44 4.55
C ILE A 148 5.71 1.51 3.55
N ASP A 149 6.73 0.71 3.78
CA ASP A 149 7.84 0.46 2.87
C ASP A 149 8.12 -1.06 2.76
N ALA A 150 9.16 -1.44 2.02
CA ALA A 150 9.51 -2.85 1.83
C ALA A 150 9.92 -3.57 3.13
N ASN A 151 10.35 -2.84 4.16
CA ASN A 151 10.91 -3.38 5.40
C ASN A 151 9.89 -3.42 6.54
N GLY A 152 8.91 -2.51 6.54
CA GLY A 152 8.00 -2.34 7.67
C GLY A 152 6.69 -1.65 7.35
N ILE A 153 5.79 -1.77 8.32
CA ILE A 153 4.56 -0.99 8.43
C ILE A 153 4.64 -0.28 9.78
N ALA A 154 4.36 1.02 9.81
CA ALA A 154 4.27 1.79 11.03
C ALA A 154 2.92 2.51 11.10
N VAL A 155 2.22 2.33 12.22
CA VAL A 155 0.99 3.03 12.57
C VAL A 155 1.36 4.13 13.55
N THR A 156 1.05 5.38 13.21
CA THR A 156 1.27 6.53 14.10
C THR A 156 0.00 7.37 14.18
N THR A 157 -0.26 7.96 15.35
CA THR A 157 -1.37 8.91 15.49
C THR A 157 -0.85 10.34 15.38
N SER A 158 -1.68 11.28 14.92
CA SER A 158 -1.31 12.70 14.89
C SER A 158 -0.93 13.26 16.27
N SER A 159 -1.34 12.62 17.36
CA SER A 159 -0.95 12.96 18.73
C SER A 159 0.49 12.55 19.08
N ASP A 160 1.08 11.61 18.33
CA ASP A 160 2.43 11.10 18.55
C ASP A 160 3.50 11.83 17.72
N ILE A 161 3.09 12.71 16.80
CA ILE A 161 4.04 13.54 16.02
C ILE A 161 4.53 14.66 16.95
N PRO A 162 5.84 14.69 17.30
CA PRO A 162 6.36 15.78 18.13
C PRO A 162 6.09 17.10 17.43
N SER A 163 5.44 18.01 18.15
CA SER A 163 5.18 19.36 17.66
C SER A 163 6.50 19.98 17.23
N SER A 164 6.53 20.62 16.06
CA SER A 164 7.69 21.39 15.59
C SER A 164 8.08 22.55 16.53
N ALA A 165 7.31 22.77 17.60
CA ALA A 165 7.64 23.66 18.71
C ALA A 165 8.69 23.09 19.69
N ASP A 166 8.94 21.77 19.71
CA ASP A 166 9.83 21.11 20.69
C ASP A 166 11.26 20.85 20.17
N ILE A 167 11.57 21.29 18.94
CA ILE A 167 12.94 21.32 18.42
C ILE A 167 13.45 22.76 18.54
N ARG A 168 13.96 23.13 19.71
CA ARG A 168 14.77 24.34 19.94
C ARG A 168 16.01 24.03 20.75
#